data_AF-A0A7J0CF86-F1
#
_entry.id   AF-A0A7J0CF86-F1
#
_cell.length_a   1.000
_cell.length_b   1.000
_cell.length_c   1.000
_cell.angle_alpha   90.00
_cell.angle_beta   90.00
_cell.angle_gamma   90.00
#
_symmetry.space_group_name_H-M   'P 1'
#
loop_
_entity.id
_entity.type
_entity.pdbx_description
1 polymer ?
#
loop_
_entity_poly.entity_id
_entity_poly.type
_entity_poly.pdbx_seq_one_letter_code
_entity_poly.pdbx_strand_id
1 'polypeptide(L)'
;MSLTPPSSPPPSPLAPGDPDALRQWLREQCADCLGVPASSLATDVPLTDYGMTSVTGTALCGVMEEHLGVECDLGLLWQEPTIDGLTARLASRTVR
;
A
#
# COMPACT_ATOMS: atom_id res chain seq x y z
N MET A 1 -11.22 10.17 -27.89
CA MET A 1 -11.55 10.71 -26.56
C MET A 1 -10.22 10.92 -25.85
N SER A 2 -9.91 12.16 -25.48
CA SER A 2 -8.59 12.58 -24.99
C SER A 2 -8.25 12.01 -23.61
N LEU A 3 -6.95 11.78 -23.43
CA LEU A 3 -6.26 11.24 -22.27
C LEU A 3 -6.40 12.12 -21.01
N THR A 4 -6.49 11.47 -19.85
CA THR A 4 -5.61 11.81 -18.73
C THR A 4 -5.01 10.49 -18.19
N PRO A 5 -3.69 10.37 -18.03
CA PRO A 5 -3.13 9.36 -17.14
C PRO A 5 -3.48 9.76 -15.69
N PRO A 6 -3.74 8.83 -14.76
CA PRO A 6 -3.35 9.11 -13.39
C PRO A 6 -1.82 9.17 -13.38
N SER A 7 -1.28 10.38 -13.31
CA SER A 7 0.10 10.59 -12.90
C SER A 7 0.25 10.08 -11.47
N SER A 8 0.77 8.87 -11.30
CA SER A 8 1.73 8.69 -10.21
C SER A 8 3.11 9.03 -10.79
N PRO A 9 3.84 10.01 -10.23
CA PRO A 9 5.28 10.02 -10.45
C PRO A 9 5.81 8.64 -10.05
N PRO A 10 6.84 8.08 -10.73
CA PRO A 10 7.51 6.92 -10.18
C PRO A 10 7.91 7.30 -8.75
N PRO A 11 7.54 6.50 -7.73
CA PRO A 11 8.00 6.76 -6.38
C PRO A 11 9.52 6.91 -6.48
N SER A 12 10.02 8.03 -5.98
CA SER A 12 11.46 8.23 -5.81
C SER A 12 12.04 6.94 -5.24
N PRO A 13 13.24 6.52 -5.66
CA PRO A 13 13.80 5.24 -5.23
C PRO A 13 13.65 5.16 -3.72
N LEU A 14 12.77 4.26 -3.27
CA LEU A 14 12.46 4.03 -1.86
C LEU A 14 13.81 3.99 -1.16
N ALA A 15 14.14 5.03 -0.40
CA ALA A 15 15.39 5.02 0.35
C ALA A 15 15.26 3.80 1.27
N PRO A 16 16.11 2.77 1.12
CA PRO A 16 15.93 1.53 1.86
C PRO A 16 16.04 1.86 3.35
N GLY A 17 14.91 1.80 4.05
CA GLY A 17 14.82 2.07 5.49
C GLY A 17 13.95 3.26 5.93
N ASP A 18 13.37 4.06 5.02
CA ASP A 18 12.53 5.19 5.44
C ASP A 18 11.05 4.79 5.60
N PRO A 19 10.49 4.80 6.83
CA PRO A 19 9.12 4.37 7.08
C PRO A 19 8.09 5.33 6.47
N ASP A 20 8.41 6.62 6.32
CA ASP A 20 7.48 7.59 5.74
C ASP A 20 7.36 7.37 4.22
N ALA A 21 8.48 7.07 3.56
CA ALA A 21 8.50 6.69 2.14
C ALA A 21 7.71 5.40 1.88
N LEU A 22 7.87 4.39 2.75
CA LEU A 22 7.09 3.16 2.68
C LEU A 22 5.59 3.42 2.87
N ARG A 23 5.23 4.28 3.83
CA ARG A 23 3.84 4.68 4.09
C ARG A 23 3.20 5.36 2.89
N GLN A 24 3.93 6.29 2.27
CA GLN A 24 3.46 6.99 1.08
C GLN A 24 3.27 6.03 -0.09
N TRP A 25 4.23 5.13 -0.33
CA TRP A 25 4.12 4.12 -1.36
C TRP A 25 2.93 3.17 -1.13
N LEU A 26 2.76 2.66 0.09
CA LEU A 26 1.62 1.81 0.45
C LEU A 26 0.29 2.53 0.22
N ARG A 27 0.22 3.82 0.58
CA ARG A 27 -0.97 4.65 0.37
C ARG A 27 -1.31 4.77 -1.12
N GLU A 28 -0.32 4.98 -1.98
CA GLU A 28 -0.52 5.01 -3.43
C GLU A 28 -1.02 3.66 -3.95
N GLN A 29 -0.37 2.56 -3.58
CA GLN A 29 -0.80 1.24 -4.03
C GLN A 29 -2.22 0.86 -3.56
N CYS A 30 -2.58 1.25 -2.33
CA CYS A 30 -3.93 1.07 -1.82
C CYS A 30 -4.93 1.92 -2.60
N ALA A 31 -4.59 3.17 -2.90
CA ALA A 31 -5.42 4.09 -3.66
C ALA A 31 -5.74 3.54 -5.06
N ASP A 32 -4.71 3.05 -5.76
CA ASP A 32 -4.86 2.42 -7.07
C ASP A 32 -5.72 1.15 -6.99
N CYS A 33 -5.49 0.28 -6.01
CA CYS A 33 -6.28 -0.94 -5.85
C CYS A 33 -7.75 -0.68 -5.51
N LEU A 34 -8.03 0.39 -4.75
CA LEU A 34 -9.37 0.76 -4.30
C LEU A 34 -10.09 1.70 -5.28
N GLY A 35 -9.38 2.25 -6.26
CA GLY A 35 -9.93 3.21 -7.22
C GLY A 35 -10.32 4.55 -6.59
N VAL A 36 -9.65 4.95 -5.50
CA VAL A 36 -9.89 6.22 -4.80
C VAL A 36 -8.61 7.06 -4.81
N PRO A 37 -8.69 8.41 -4.73
CA PRO A 37 -7.49 9.22 -4.67
C PRO A 37 -6.71 8.98 -3.37
N ALA A 38 -5.38 8.83 -3.48
CA ALA A 38 -4.50 8.62 -2.33
C ALA A 38 -4.74 9.66 -1.23
N SER A 39 -4.90 10.93 -1.59
CA SER A 39 -5.20 12.03 -0.67
C SER A 39 -6.45 11.83 0.21
N SER A 40 -7.40 11.00 -0.22
CA SER A 40 -8.62 10.67 0.56
C SER A 40 -8.45 9.44 1.46
N LEU A 41 -7.45 8.60 1.23
CA LEU A 41 -7.12 7.51 2.15
C LEU A 41 -6.44 8.08 3.40
N ALA A 42 -7.10 7.96 4.54
CA ALA A 42 -6.46 8.15 5.83
C ALA A 42 -5.68 6.89 6.23
N THR A 43 -4.47 7.09 6.74
CA THR A 43 -3.53 6.00 7.03
C THR A 43 -3.84 5.24 8.31
N ASP A 44 -4.67 5.81 9.19
CA ASP A 44 -5.15 5.23 10.45
C ASP A 44 -6.52 4.53 10.29
N VAL A 45 -7.13 4.61 9.11
CA VAL A 45 -8.45 4.04 8.85
C VAL A 45 -8.31 2.69 8.14
N PRO A 46 -9.12 1.67 8.50
CA PRO A 46 -9.10 0.38 7.82
C PRO A 46 -9.43 0.50 6.33
N LEU A 47 -8.62 -0.15 5.49
CA LEU A 47 -8.83 -0.25 4.04
C LEU A 47 -10.19 -0.88 3.70
N THR A 48 -10.75 -1.71 4.58
CA THR A 48 -12.10 -2.27 4.45
C THR A 48 -13.19 -1.21 4.45
N ASP A 49 -13.01 -0.09 5.17
CA ASP A 49 -13.95 1.03 5.19
C ASP A 49 -13.98 1.76 3.83
N TYR A 50 -12.85 1.73 3.11
CA TYR A 50 -12.72 2.24 1.75
C TYR A 50 -13.10 1.23 0.66
N GLY A 51 -13.54 0.01 1.04
CA GLY A 51 -13.98 -1.02 0.10
C GLY A 51 -12.95 -2.11 -0.20
N MET A 52 -11.92 -2.31 0.63
CA MET A 52 -11.03 -3.45 0.49
C MET A 52 -11.80 -4.77 0.60
N THR A 53 -11.64 -5.62 -0.41
CA THR A 53 -12.18 -6.97 -0.50
C THR A 53 -11.04 -7.99 -0.58
N SER A 54 -11.35 -9.29 -0.56
CA SER A 54 -10.34 -10.33 -0.79
C SER A 54 -9.62 -10.17 -2.14
N VAL A 55 -10.30 -9.69 -3.18
CA VAL A 55 -9.70 -9.49 -4.51
C VAL A 55 -8.66 -8.36 -4.48
N THR A 56 -9.05 -7.20 -3.96
CA THR A 56 -8.12 -6.06 -3.85
C THR A 56 -7.01 -6.35 -2.85
N GLY A 57 -7.30 -7.12 -1.79
CA GLY A 57 -6.31 -7.57 -0.82
C GLY A 57 -5.26 -8.48 -1.45
N THR A 58 -5.65 -9.49 -2.23
CA THR A 58 -4.69 -10.35 -2.94
C THR A 58 -3.85 -9.56 -3.95
N ALA A 59 -4.45 -8.60 -4.67
CA ALA A 59 -3.71 -7.73 -5.58
C ALA A 59 -2.66 -6.89 -4.83
N LEU A 60 -3.05 -6.30 -3.70
CA LEU A 60 -2.18 -5.49 -2.86
C LEU A 60 -1.02 -6.32 -2.27
N CYS A 61 -1.32 -7.54 -1.80
CA CYS A 61 -0.32 -8.52 -1.40
C CYS A 61 0.71 -8.74 -2.50
N GLY A 62 0.29 -9.13 -3.71
CA GLY A 62 1.20 -9.38 -4.82
C GLY A 62 2.13 -8.19 -5.13
N VAL A 63 1.59 -6.97 -5.13
CA VAL A 63 2.40 -5.76 -5.36
C VAL A 63 3.44 -5.56 -4.25
N MET A 64 3.06 -5.77 -2.98
CA MET A 64 4.00 -5.69 -1.84
C MET A 64 5.08 -6.76 -1.91
N GLU A 65 4.73 -8.00 -2.24
CA GLU A 65 5.69 -9.10 -2.35
C GLU A 65 6.69 -8.85 -3.48
N GLU A 66 6.21 -8.38 -4.64
CA GLU A 66 7.05 -8.04 -5.79
C GLU A 66 8.00 -6.86 -5.53
N HIS A 67 7.51 -5.77 -4.91
CA HIS A 67 8.31 -4.56 -4.68
C HIS A 67 9.22 -4.65 -3.47
N LEU A 68 8.75 -5.25 -2.37
CA LEU A 68 9.47 -5.25 -1.10
C LEU A 68 10.18 -6.58 -0.82
N GLY A 69 9.89 -7.65 -1.59
CA GLY A 69 10.46 -8.98 -1.35
C GLY A 69 10.02 -9.58 -0.02
N VAL A 70 8.87 -9.14 0.50
CA VAL A 70 8.27 -9.62 1.76
C VAL A 70 7.22 -10.68 1.47
N GLU A 71 6.85 -11.46 2.48
CA GLU A 71 5.68 -12.35 2.42
C GLU A 71 4.46 -11.60 3.00
N CYS A 72 3.41 -11.45 2.20
CA CYS A 72 2.21 -10.71 2.55
C CYS A 72 0.96 -11.49 2.15
N ASP A 73 0.20 -11.95 3.15
CA ASP A 73 -1.07 -12.65 2.94
C ASP A 73 -2.28 -11.82 3.34
N LEU A 74 -3.46 -12.20 2.82
CA LEU A 74 -4.75 -11.67 3.25
C LEU A 74 -4.94 -11.72 4.78
N GLY A 75 -4.43 -12.76 5.44
CA GLY A 75 -4.48 -12.83 6.90
C GLY A 75 -3.79 -11.65 7.57
N LEU A 76 -2.65 -11.20 7.04
CA LEU A 76 -1.91 -10.05 7.55
C LEU A 76 -2.69 -8.75 7.30
N LEU A 77 -3.22 -8.57 6.08
CA LEU A 77 -4.04 -7.41 5.74
C LEU A 77 -5.31 -7.29 6.62
N TRP A 78 -5.83 -8.40 7.16
CA TRP A 78 -7.03 -8.38 8.01
C TRP A 78 -6.68 -8.09 9.46
N GLN A 79 -5.48 -8.48 9.89
CA GLN A 79 -4.96 -8.17 11.23
C GLN A 79 -4.51 -6.71 11.33
N GLU A 80 -3.87 -6.20 10.27
CA GLU A 80 -3.40 -4.83 10.14
C GLU A 80 -4.04 -4.17 8.91
N PRO A 81 -5.34 -3.84 8.93
CA PRO A 81 -6.03 -3.31 7.76
C PRO A 81 -5.73 -1.82 7.51
N THR A 82 -4.81 -1.21 8.24
CA THR A 82 -4.46 0.22 8.11
C THR A 82 -3.11 0.39 7.45
N ILE A 83 -2.93 1.48 6.71
CA ILE A 83 -1.63 1.77 6.06
C ILE A 83 -0.54 1.93 7.12
N ASP A 84 -0.86 2.53 8.28
CA ASP A 84 0.09 2.67 9.39
C ASP A 84 0.54 1.32 9.95
N GLY A 85 -0.41 0.41 10.23
CA GLY A 85 -0.12 -0.92 10.74
C GLY A 85 0.75 -1.73 9.77
N LEU A 86 0.42 -1.67 8.47
CA LEU A 86 1.22 -2.31 7.42
C LEU A 86 2.62 -1.71 7.33
N THR A 87 2.74 -0.39 7.38
CA THR A 87 4.03 0.30 7.35
C THR A 87 4.89 -0.12 8.53
N ALA A 88 4.36 -0.08 9.76
CA ALA A 88 5.10 -0.47 10.96
C ALA A 88 5.56 -1.93 10.89
N ARG A 89 4.68 -2.82 10.41
CA ARG A 89 4.97 -4.24 10.25
C ARG A 89 6.07 -4.49 9.21
N LEU A 90 5.99 -3.83 8.07
CA LEU A 90 6.91 -4.00 6.95
C LEU A 90 8.25 -3.30 7.18
N ALA A 91 8.27 -2.11 7.78
CA ALA A 91 9.48 -1.40 8.15
C ALA A 91 10.39 -2.25 9.07
N SER A 92 9.79 -3.06 9.96
CA SER A 92 10.54 -3.99 10.80
C SER A 92 11.19 -5.17 10.05
N ARG A 93 10.74 -5.47 8.82
CA ARG A 93 11.17 -6.59 7.99
C ARG A 93 12.14 -6.19 6.86
N THR A 94 12.07 -4.94 6.40
CA THR A 94 12.86 -4.42 5.26
C THR A 94 14.30 -4.01 5.63
N VAL A 95 14.69 -4.05 6.92
CA VAL A 95 16.09 -3.85 7.32
C VAL A 95 16.92 -5.08 6.90
N ARG A 96 17.56 -5.03 5.74
CA ARG A 96 18.70 -5.90 5.37
C ARG A 96 19.78 -5.12 4.65
#